data_AF-A0AAW7D1K3-F1
#
_entry.id   AF-A0AAW7D1K3-F1
#
_cell.length_a   1.000
_cell.length_b   1.000
_cell.length_c   1.000
_cell.angle_alpha   90.00
_cell.angle_beta   90.00
_cell.angle_gamma   90.00
#
_symmetry.space_group_name_H-M   'P 1'
#
loop_
_entity.id
_entity.type
_entity.pdbx_description
1 polymer ?
#
loop_
_entity_poly.entity_id
_entity_poly.type
_entity_poly.pdbx_seq_one_letter_code
_entity_poly.pdbx_strand_id
1 'polypeptide(L)'
;MIIWSGRGILSILFVIACVFLFTVLFVLLFPEEYNIHGLSLGFVSGGWLTWYLGSQWNAEEFFYKESENQMYRSKNNHTLFWIPMQYVGVLFVGLGVLISLTKHVWIGLAVAILAIVMMGYKKIKYRIIGDVSTHQVTKESKVPSVEKQSSSWEKRPESEDPTRFMPK
;
A
#
# COMPACT_ATOMS: atom_id res chain seq x y z
N MET A 1 23.16 15.52 0.06
CA MET A 1 21.71 15.31 0.27
C MET A 1 21.35 14.00 -0.41
N ILE A 2 21.02 12.95 0.36
CA ILE A 2 20.72 11.63 -0.24
C ILE A 2 19.27 11.66 -0.72
N ILE A 3 19.09 11.41 -2.01
CA ILE A 3 17.80 11.51 -2.70
C ILE A 3 16.93 10.26 -2.49
N TRP A 4 17.49 9.14 -2.00
CA TRP A 4 16.79 7.88 -1.82
C TRP A 4 17.02 7.26 -0.44
N SER A 5 16.12 6.38 -0.02
CA SER A 5 16.29 5.54 1.18
C SER A 5 15.91 4.08 0.89
N GLY A 6 16.73 3.16 1.40
CA GLY A 6 16.57 1.72 1.25
C GLY A 6 16.42 1.28 -0.21
N ARG A 7 15.35 0.53 -0.50
CA ARG A 7 15.06 -0.03 -1.82
C ARG A 7 14.37 0.95 -2.79
N GLY A 8 14.25 2.22 -2.44
CA GLY A 8 13.58 3.22 -3.28
C GLY A 8 14.16 3.33 -4.70
N ILE A 9 15.47 3.12 -4.86
CA ILE A 9 16.16 3.14 -6.17
C ILE A 9 15.64 2.07 -7.14
N LEU A 10 15.07 0.98 -6.64
CA LEU A 10 14.52 -0.08 -7.51
C LEU A 10 13.34 0.42 -8.36
N SER A 11 12.65 1.49 -7.94
CA SER A 11 11.55 2.07 -8.73
C SER A 11 12.02 2.53 -10.11
N ILE A 12 13.15 3.23 -10.16
CA ILE A 12 13.75 3.71 -11.41
C ILE A 12 14.21 2.51 -12.24
N LEU A 13 14.87 1.54 -11.61
CA LEU A 13 15.36 0.34 -12.31
C LEU A 13 14.23 -0.45 -12.95
N PHE A 14 13.11 -0.66 -12.25
CA PHE A 14 11.96 -1.37 -12.81
C PHE A 14 11.37 -0.65 -14.00
N VAL A 15 11.22 0.67 -13.93
CA VAL A 15 10.71 1.46 -15.07
C VAL A 15 11.66 1.40 -16.25
N ILE A 16 12.97 1.59 -16.05
CA ILE A 16 13.95 1.51 -17.14
C ILE A 16 13.94 0.12 -17.78
N ALA A 17 13.94 -0.94 -16.98
CA ALA A 17 13.93 -2.32 -17.46
C ALA A 17 12.65 -2.62 -18.27
N CYS A 18 11.48 -2.24 -17.76
CA CYS A 18 10.22 -2.43 -18.45
C CYS A 18 10.10 -1.59 -19.72
N VAL A 19 10.49 -0.30 -19.68
CA VAL A 19 10.50 0.57 -20.86
C VAL A 19 11.41 0.01 -21.94
N PHE A 20 12.62 -0.39 -21.60
CA PHE A 20 13.54 -0.99 -22.55
C PHE A 20 12.94 -2.27 -23.15
N LEU A 21 12.48 -3.19 -22.30
CA LEU A 21 11.91 -4.47 -22.73
C LEU A 21 10.70 -4.29 -23.66
N PHE A 22 9.72 -3.48 -23.27
CA PHE A 22 8.51 -3.29 -24.09
C PHE A 22 8.77 -2.46 -25.34
N THR A 23 9.69 -1.49 -25.30
CA THR A 23 10.05 -0.71 -26.51
C THR A 23 10.71 -1.62 -27.54
N VAL A 24 11.71 -2.42 -27.12
CA VAL A 24 12.36 -3.40 -28.01
C VAL A 24 11.35 -4.40 -28.54
N LEU A 25 10.48 -4.93 -27.69
CA LEU A 25 9.43 -5.87 -28.09
C LEU A 25 8.50 -5.26 -29.16
N PHE A 26 8.09 -4.00 -28.99
CA PHE A 26 7.17 -3.36 -29.92
C PHE A 26 7.82 -3.07 -31.28
N VAL A 27 9.06 -2.61 -31.28
CA VAL A 27 9.84 -2.38 -32.51
C VAL A 27 10.02 -3.68 -33.30
N LEU A 28 10.16 -4.82 -32.62
CA LEU A 28 10.37 -6.12 -33.27
C LEU A 28 9.08 -6.78 -33.77
N LEU A 29 7.96 -6.57 -33.08
CA LEU A 29 6.72 -7.33 -33.31
C LEU A 29 5.62 -6.54 -34.03
N PHE A 30 5.65 -5.22 -34.02
CA PHE A 30 4.56 -4.38 -34.52
C PHE A 30 5.04 -3.34 -35.53
N PRO A 31 4.13 -2.83 -36.40
CA PRO A 31 4.42 -1.70 -37.27
C PRO A 31 4.82 -0.45 -36.48
N GLU A 32 5.59 0.44 -37.11
CA GLU A 32 6.13 1.64 -36.46
C GLU A 32 5.09 2.54 -35.80
N GLU A 33 3.86 2.53 -36.34
CA GLU A 33 2.70 3.26 -35.81
C GLU A 33 2.41 2.91 -34.34
N TYR A 34 2.73 1.68 -33.91
CA TYR A 34 2.46 1.20 -32.55
C TYR A 34 3.64 1.34 -31.59
N ASN A 35 4.82 1.78 -32.04
CA ASN A 35 6.04 1.81 -31.22
C ASN A 35 5.88 2.64 -29.92
N ILE A 36 5.09 3.71 -29.99
CA ILE A 36 4.76 4.55 -28.82
C ILE A 36 4.03 3.79 -27.71
N HIS A 37 3.28 2.73 -28.05
CA HIS A 37 2.60 1.89 -27.07
C HIS A 37 3.57 0.99 -26.31
N GLY A 38 4.72 0.64 -26.89
CA GLY A 38 5.81 -0.03 -26.17
C GLY A 38 6.32 0.83 -25.01
N LEU A 39 6.54 2.13 -25.26
CA LEU A 39 6.93 3.09 -24.23
C LEU A 39 5.85 3.19 -23.14
N SER A 40 4.59 3.38 -23.55
CA SER A 40 3.44 3.44 -22.63
C SER A 40 3.34 2.19 -21.74
N LEU A 41 3.38 0.99 -22.33
CA LEU A 41 3.29 -0.27 -21.59
C LEU A 41 4.49 -0.48 -20.67
N GLY A 42 5.68 -0.03 -21.07
CA GLY A 42 6.85 0.01 -20.21
C GLY A 42 6.65 0.84 -18.95
N PHE A 43 6.11 2.05 -19.09
CA PHE A 43 5.78 2.91 -17.94
C PHE A 43 4.67 2.32 -17.06
N VAL A 44 3.60 1.79 -17.65
CA VAL A 44 2.50 1.20 -16.89
C VAL A 44 2.94 -0.05 -16.14
N SER A 45 3.68 -0.95 -16.78
CA SER A 45 4.17 -2.19 -16.15
C SER A 45 5.23 -1.90 -15.08
N GLY A 46 6.22 -1.06 -15.37
CA GLY A 46 7.25 -0.66 -14.41
C GLY A 46 6.69 0.14 -13.23
N GLY A 47 5.74 1.04 -13.49
CA GLY A 47 5.00 1.78 -12.47
C GLY A 47 4.14 0.86 -11.60
N TRP A 48 3.44 -0.10 -12.21
CA TRP A 48 2.64 -1.08 -11.49
C TRP A 48 3.51 -1.98 -10.59
N LEU A 49 4.64 -2.49 -11.09
CA LEU A 49 5.60 -3.27 -10.28
C LEU A 49 6.13 -2.45 -9.11
N THR A 50 6.49 -1.18 -9.37
CA THR A 50 6.95 -0.25 -8.34
C THR A 50 5.88 -0.02 -7.27
N TRP A 51 4.63 0.20 -7.69
CA TRP A 51 3.50 0.35 -6.78
C TRP A 51 3.27 -0.92 -5.94
N TYR A 52 3.25 -2.08 -6.61
CA TYR A 52 2.99 -3.36 -5.97
C TYR A 52 4.05 -3.69 -4.92
N LEU A 53 5.33 -3.65 -5.29
CA LEU A 53 6.44 -3.94 -4.37
C LEU A 53 6.57 -2.86 -3.30
N GLY A 54 6.36 -1.59 -3.64
CA GLY A 54 6.31 -0.51 -2.66
C GLY A 54 5.22 -0.74 -1.61
N SER A 55 4.03 -1.18 -2.01
CA SER A 55 2.93 -1.47 -1.09
C SER A 55 3.21 -2.64 -0.15
N GLN A 56 4.10 -3.57 -0.53
CA GLN A 56 4.51 -4.68 0.33
C GLN A 56 5.66 -4.27 1.23
N TRP A 57 6.70 -3.63 0.69
CA TRP A 57 7.91 -3.33 1.44
C TRP A 57 7.75 -2.17 2.42
N ASN A 58 6.84 -1.23 2.15
CA ASN A 58 6.49 -0.14 3.07
C ASN A 58 5.26 -0.46 3.93
N ALA A 59 4.83 -1.72 4.00
CA ALA A 59 3.77 -2.12 4.92
C ALA A 59 4.24 -1.92 6.37
N GLU A 60 3.33 -1.48 7.23
CA GLU A 60 3.61 -1.37 8.66
C GLU A 60 3.38 -2.72 9.33
N GLU A 61 4.34 -3.17 10.11
CA GLU A 61 4.29 -4.44 10.83
C GLU A 61 4.36 -4.18 12.34
N PHE A 62 3.47 -4.83 13.09
CA PHE A 62 3.43 -4.79 14.54
C PHE A 62 4.00 -6.10 15.07
N PHE A 63 5.07 -6.00 15.86
CA PHE A 63 5.70 -7.14 16.52
C PHE A 63 5.46 -7.04 18.02
N TYR A 64 4.89 -8.08 18.61
CA TYR A 64 4.81 -8.20 20.06
C TYR A 64 6.09 -8.85 20.58
N LYS A 65 6.83 -8.15 21.44
CA LYS A 65 8.04 -8.69 22.07
C LYS A 65 7.70 -9.09 23.50
N GLU A 66 7.55 -10.39 23.72
CA GLU A 66 7.12 -10.94 25.01
C GLU A 66 8.09 -10.62 26.16
N SER A 67 9.39 -10.54 25.87
CA SER A 67 10.42 -10.20 26.86
C SER A 67 10.28 -8.80 27.48
N GLU A 68 9.67 -7.87 26.76
CA GLU A 68 9.54 -6.47 27.18
C GLU A 68 8.06 -6.06 27.42
N ASN A 69 7.12 -6.99 27.20
CA ASN A 69 5.68 -6.77 27.25
C ASN A 69 5.24 -5.51 26.47
N GLN A 70 5.89 -5.28 25.32
CA GLN A 70 5.72 -4.07 24.50
C GLN A 70 5.48 -4.42 23.03
N MET A 71 4.66 -3.60 22.37
CA MET A 71 4.38 -3.66 20.94
C MET A 71 5.37 -2.75 20.19
N TYR A 72 6.13 -3.31 19.26
CA TYR A 72 7.02 -2.55 18.38
C TYR A 72 6.37 -2.34 17.02
N ARG A 73 6.37 -1.09 16.57
CA ARG A 73 5.96 -0.72 15.22
C ARG A 73 7.19 -0.62 14.33
N SER A 74 7.36 -1.58 13.43
CA SER A 74 8.36 -1.48 12.37
C SER A 74 7.76 -0.74 11.19
N LYS A 75 8.36 0.40 10.83
CA LYS A 75 7.99 1.18 9.64
C LYS A 75 9.17 1.24 8.69
N ASN A 76 9.11 0.42 7.66
CA ASN A 76 10.06 0.50 6.56
C ASN A 76 9.81 1.78 5.75
N ASN A 77 10.87 2.54 5.49
CA ASN A 77 10.81 3.80 4.74
C ASN A 77 11.63 3.68 3.45
N HIS A 78 11.12 2.93 2.47
CA HIS A 78 11.69 2.91 1.13
C HIS A 78 11.13 4.04 0.28
N THR A 79 11.96 5.06 0.05
CA THR A 79 11.57 6.31 -0.58
C THR A 79 12.52 6.67 -1.72
N LEU A 80 11.99 7.34 -2.73
CA LEU A 80 12.72 7.99 -3.80
C LEU A 80 12.28 9.46 -3.83
N PHE A 81 13.22 10.40 -3.77
CA PHE A 81 12.95 11.83 -3.56
C PHE A 81 12.01 12.07 -2.37
N TRP A 82 12.22 11.36 -1.26
CA TRP A 82 11.33 11.40 -0.06
C TRP A 82 9.89 10.93 -0.29
N ILE A 83 9.54 10.51 -1.50
CA ILE A 83 8.23 9.97 -1.85
C ILE A 83 8.28 8.45 -1.64
N PRO A 84 7.36 7.85 -0.85
CA PRO A 84 7.25 6.42 -0.71
C PRO A 84 7.11 5.74 -2.07
N MET A 85 7.83 4.64 -2.26
CA MET A 85 7.91 3.91 -3.52
C MET A 85 6.54 3.62 -4.14
N GLN A 86 5.51 3.33 -3.34
CA GLN A 86 4.17 3.07 -3.88
C GLN A 86 3.59 4.24 -4.68
N TYR A 87 3.82 5.49 -4.25
CA TYR A 87 3.27 6.67 -4.91
C TYR A 87 4.05 7.03 -6.18
N VAL A 88 5.36 6.79 -6.17
CA VAL A 88 6.21 6.91 -7.35
C VAL A 88 5.70 5.95 -8.45
N GLY A 89 5.32 4.74 -8.09
CA GLY A 89 4.69 3.79 -9.02
C GLY A 89 3.40 4.33 -9.66
N VAL A 90 2.52 4.96 -8.87
CA VAL A 90 1.29 5.59 -9.39
C VAL A 90 1.61 6.71 -10.39
N LEU A 91 2.62 7.53 -10.13
CA LEU A 91 3.06 8.58 -11.05
C LEU A 91 3.51 8.00 -12.40
N PHE A 92 4.30 6.93 -12.38
CA PHE A 92 4.76 6.28 -13.61
C PHE A 92 3.62 5.63 -14.40
N VAL A 93 2.65 5.02 -13.72
CA VAL A 93 1.45 4.49 -14.38
C VAL A 93 0.63 5.61 -15.01
N GLY A 94 0.41 6.72 -14.30
CA GLY A 94 -0.29 7.89 -14.84
C GLY A 94 0.41 8.45 -16.08
N LEU A 95 1.74 8.52 -16.07
CA LEU A 95 2.53 8.95 -17.22
C LEU A 95 2.39 7.99 -18.41
N GLY A 96 2.45 6.68 -18.18
CA GLY A 96 2.24 5.67 -19.23
C GLY A 96 0.85 5.77 -19.86
N VAL A 97 -0.19 5.92 -19.05
CA VAL A 97 -1.57 6.14 -19.53
C VAL A 97 -1.65 7.41 -20.37
N LEU A 98 -1.05 8.51 -19.92
CA LEU A 98 -1.04 9.78 -20.66
C LEU A 98 -0.36 9.63 -22.02
N ILE A 99 0.78 8.94 -22.09
CA ILE A 99 1.48 8.64 -23.35
C ILE A 99 0.58 7.83 -24.28
N SER A 100 -0.11 6.81 -23.77
CA SER A 100 -1.03 5.99 -24.58
C SER A 100 -2.16 6.80 -25.23
N LEU A 101 -2.69 7.78 -24.50
CA LEU A 101 -3.80 8.64 -24.96
C LEU A 101 -3.41 9.56 -26.13
N THR A 102 -2.12 9.82 -26.34
CA THR A 102 -1.66 10.76 -27.40
C THR A 102 -1.93 10.28 -28.83
N LYS A 103 -1.98 8.96 -29.05
CA LYS A 103 -2.11 8.36 -30.39
C LYS A 103 -3.42 7.62 -30.58
N HIS A 104 -3.83 6.81 -29.59
CA HIS A 104 -5.07 6.05 -29.66
C HIS A 104 -5.82 6.15 -28.33
N VAL A 105 -6.83 7.02 -28.28
CA VAL A 105 -7.64 7.30 -27.08
C VAL A 105 -8.28 6.03 -26.52
N TRP A 106 -8.82 5.16 -27.37
CA TRP A 106 -9.46 3.90 -26.95
C TRP A 106 -8.48 2.94 -26.26
N ILE A 107 -7.26 2.81 -26.80
CA ILE A 107 -6.20 1.99 -26.19
C ILE A 107 -5.79 2.61 -24.85
N GLY A 108 -5.61 3.93 -24.82
CA GLY A 108 -5.28 4.65 -23.58
C GLY A 108 -6.34 4.48 -22.49
N LEU A 109 -7.63 4.57 -22.83
CA LEU A 109 -8.73 4.33 -21.90
C LEU A 109 -8.75 2.89 -21.40
N ALA A 110 -8.57 1.90 -22.29
CA ALA A 110 -8.49 0.49 -21.90
C ALA A 110 -7.33 0.23 -20.93
N VAL A 111 -6.15 0.80 -21.20
CA VAL A 111 -4.98 0.70 -20.32
C VAL A 111 -5.23 1.40 -18.98
N ALA A 112 -5.89 2.56 -18.97
CA ALA A 112 -6.24 3.28 -17.76
C ALA A 112 -7.19 2.46 -16.87
N ILE A 113 -8.25 1.90 -17.45
CA ILE A 113 -9.20 1.04 -16.73
C ILE A 113 -8.47 -0.17 -16.15
N LEU A 114 -7.63 -0.84 -16.95
CA LEU A 114 -6.85 -1.99 -16.51
C LEU A 114 -5.94 -1.61 -15.33
N ALA A 115 -5.24 -0.48 -15.42
CA ALA A 115 -4.37 0.01 -14.35
C ALA A 115 -5.14 0.30 -13.04
N ILE A 116 -6.31 0.92 -13.14
CA ILE A 116 -7.19 1.21 -11.99
C ILE A 116 -7.67 -0.09 -11.35
N VAL A 117 -8.11 -1.07 -12.15
CA VAL A 117 -8.53 -2.39 -11.66
C VAL A 117 -7.38 -3.09 -10.95
N MET A 118 -6.19 -3.12 -11.57
CA MET A 118 -4.99 -3.76 -11.02
C MET A 118 -4.53 -3.12 -9.70
N MET A 119 -4.55 -1.79 -9.59
CA MET A 119 -4.21 -1.08 -8.35
C MET A 119 -5.30 -1.19 -7.28
N GLY A 120 -6.57 -1.16 -7.70
CA GLY A 120 -7.73 -1.28 -6.83
C GLY A 120 -7.96 -2.68 -6.28
N TYR A 121 -7.44 -3.72 -6.94
CA TYR A 121 -7.72 -5.12 -6.62
C TYR A 121 -7.46 -5.48 -5.15
N LYS A 122 -6.35 -5.01 -4.55
CA LYS A 122 -6.08 -5.25 -3.11
C LYS A 122 -7.20 -4.67 -2.24
N LYS A 123 -7.56 -3.40 -2.47
CA LYS A 123 -8.60 -2.71 -1.70
C LYS A 123 -9.96 -3.38 -1.86
N ILE A 124 -10.29 -3.82 -3.08
CA ILE A 124 -11.52 -4.54 -3.40
C ILE A 124 -11.54 -5.89 -2.69
N LYS A 125 -10.46 -6.68 -2.77
CA LYS A 125 -10.34 -7.98 -2.12
C LYS A 125 -10.50 -7.89 -0.60
N TYR A 126 -9.82 -6.95 0.06
CA TYR A 126 -9.93 -6.77 1.50
C TYR A 126 -11.33 -6.31 1.93
N ARG A 127 -12.00 -5.47 1.14
CA ARG A 127 -13.37 -5.05 1.42
C ARG A 127 -14.35 -6.23 1.31
N ILE A 128 -14.26 -7.02 0.24
CA ILE A 128 -15.17 -8.15 0.02
C ILE A 128 -14.98 -9.23 1.08
N ILE A 129 -13.73 -9.60 1.40
CA ILE A 129 -13.44 -10.67 2.38
C ILE A 129 -13.72 -10.19 3.82
N GLY A 130 -13.45 -8.91 4.12
CA GLY A 130 -13.70 -8.33 5.44
C GLY A 130 -15.19 -8.24 5.80
N ASP A 131 -16.07 -7.98 4.83
CA ASP A 131 -17.53 -7.99 5.03
C ASP A 131 -18.06 -9.41 5.29
N VAL A 132 -17.49 -10.42 4.63
CA VAL A 132 -17.93 -11.82 4.78
C VAL A 132 -17.65 -12.36 6.19
N SER A 133 -16.52 -11.99 6.79
CA SER A 133 -16.19 -12.42 8.16
C SER A 133 -17.03 -11.72 9.23
N THR A 134 -17.39 -10.45 9.02
CA THR A 134 -18.26 -9.72 9.98
C THR A 134 -19.69 -10.26 9.97
N HIS A 135 -20.22 -10.66 8.81
CA HIS A 135 -21.56 -11.25 8.72
C HIS A 135 -21.68 -12.66 9.29
N GLN A 136 -20.60 -13.44 9.41
CA GLN A 136 -20.65 -14.72 10.12
C GLN A 136 -20.65 -14.55 11.64
N VAL A 137 -19.88 -13.61 12.20
CA VAL A 137 -19.86 -13.35 13.65
C VAL A 137 -21.22 -12.85 14.16
N THR A 138 -21.98 -12.12 13.35
CA THR A 138 -23.32 -11.63 13.75
C THR A 138 -24.40 -12.72 13.74
N LYS A 139 -24.26 -13.79 12.95
CA LYS A 139 -25.26 -14.88 12.89
C LYS A 139 -25.12 -15.93 13.99
N GLU A 140 -23.93 -16.12 14.55
CA GLU A 140 -23.71 -17.04 15.69
C GLU A 140 -23.85 -16.39 17.07
N SER A 141 -23.79 -15.05 17.17
CA SER A 141 -24.07 -14.34 18.42
C SER A 141 -25.58 -14.10 18.63
N LYS A 142 -26.35 -15.19 18.69
CA LYS A 142 -27.60 -15.25 19.48
C LYS A 142 -27.30 -16.04 20.76
N VAL A 143 -26.32 -15.58 21.53
CA VAL A 143 -26.10 -16.03 22.90
C VAL A 143 -26.99 -15.16 23.80
N PRO A 144 -27.73 -15.72 24.78
CA PRO A 144 -28.59 -14.95 25.66
C PRO A 144 -27.78 -13.88 26.38
N SER A 145 -28.40 -12.71 26.56
CA SER A 145 -27.86 -11.57 27.30
C SER A 145 -27.31 -12.01 28.67
N VAL A 146 -26.00 -12.19 28.75
CA VAL A 146 -25.30 -12.27 30.03
C VAL A 146 -25.29 -10.87 30.59
N GLU A 147 -25.99 -10.75 31.70
CA GLU A 147 -26.12 -9.61 32.57
C GLU A 147 -24.77 -8.92 32.79
N LYS A 148 -24.76 -7.60 32.58
CA LYS A 148 -23.62 -6.70 32.75
C LYS A 148 -23.02 -6.86 34.15
N GLN A 149 -22.01 -7.72 34.28
CA GLN A 149 -21.12 -7.67 35.42
C GLN A 149 -20.10 -6.57 35.13
N SER A 150 -20.47 -5.34 35.52
CA SER A 150 -19.63 -4.15 35.44
C SER A 150 -18.30 -4.44 36.12
N SER A 151 -17.25 -4.38 35.32
CA SER A 151 -15.89 -4.71 35.71
C SER A 151 -15.39 -3.82 36.85
N SER A 152 -14.89 -4.44 37.90
CA SER A 152 -14.31 -3.89 39.14
C SER A 152 -13.10 -2.96 38.98
N TRP A 153 -12.78 -2.49 37.78
CA TRP A 153 -11.55 -1.73 37.48
C TRP A 153 -11.72 -0.21 37.63
N GLU A 154 -12.92 0.28 37.99
CA GLU A 154 -13.22 1.71 38.12
C GLU A 154 -13.16 2.22 39.57
N LYS A 155 -12.36 1.58 40.42
CA LYS A 155 -11.92 2.17 41.70
C LYS A 155 -10.46 2.53 41.59
N ARG A 156 -10.20 3.70 41.01
CA ARG A 156 -8.93 4.42 41.19
C ARG A 156 -8.82 4.70 42.70
N PRO A 157 -7.76 4.26 43.41
CA PRO A 157 -7.60 4.65 44.80
C PRO A 157 -7.52 6.18 44.87
N GLU A 158 -8.30 6.78 45.76
CA GLU A 158 -8.21 8.21 46.07
C GLU A 158 -6.75 8.55 46.40
N SER A 159 -6.25 9.63 45.83
CA SER A 159 -4.90 10.13 46.09
C SER A 159 -4.69 10.28 47.59
N GLU A 160 -3.75 9.52 48.15
CA GLU A 160 -3.37 9.65 49.56
C GLU A 160 -2.91 11.08 49.86
N ASP A 161 -3.38 11.62 50.98
CA ASP A 161 -3.07 12.97 51.45
C ASP A 161 -1.54 13.14 51.62
N PRO A 162 -0.90 14.03 50.83
CA PRO A 162 0.55 14.20 50.84
C PRO A 162 1.09 14.76 52.17
N THR A 163 0.22 15.31 53.03
CA THR A 163 0.62 15.87 54.33
C THR A 163 1.00 14.81 55.36
N ARG A 164 0.63 13.54 55.14
CA ARG A 164 1.03 12.37 55.95
C ARG A 164 2.54 12.20 56.10
N PHE A 165 3.30 12.68 55.13
CA PHE A 165 4.76 12.48 55.06
C PHE A 165 5.57 13.67 55.59
N MET A 166 4.92 14.70 56.14
CA MET A 166 5.64 15.82 56.75
C MET A 166 5.98 15.53 58.23
N PRO A 167 7.25 15.67 58.66
CA PRO A 167 7.63 15.58 60.06
C PRO A 167 7.06 16.77 60.84
N LYS A 168 6.59 16.49 62.07
CA LYS A 168 6.04 17.50 63.00
C LYS A 168 7.12 18.36 63.62
#